data_AF-A0A661YDE6-F1
#
_entry.id   AF-A0A661YDE6-F1
#
_cell.length_a   1.000
_cell.length_b   1.000
_cell.length_c   1.000
_cell.angle_alpha   90.00
_cell.angle_beta   90.00
_cell.angle_gamma   90.00
#
_symmetry.space_group_name_H-M   'P 1'
#
loop_
_entity.id
_entity.type
_entity.pdbx_description
1 polymer ?
#
loop_
_entity_poly.entity_id
_entity_poly.type
_entity_poly.pdbx_seq_one_letter_code
_entity_poly.pdbx_strand_id
1 'polypeptide(L)'
;KTFLMSTSPYSRRLNAPVYINLNILDEEPDEKQFNEKYIPVAVLLEGSFKSLYRNRMSRALAGSKEIAFKEYSKPTSMIVIADGDVIRNQFHYSQGYPLPLGYDQYTGEMFGNKRLILNAIDYLVSGSKIVTIREKNVETPLLNETSLKGNEFIWRLVNSAVPPLLVIIFGIIYIFIRKKRYTA
;
A
#
# COMPACT_ATOMS: atom_id res chain seq x y z
N LYS A 1 -4.98 7.32 15.36
CA LYS A 1 -5.16 7.30 13.90
C LYS A 1 -4.21 6.27 13.34
N THR A 2 -4.73 5.28 12.61
CA THR A 2 -3.95 4.14 12.09
C THR A 2 -4.10 4.12 10.57
N PHE A 3 -2.98 4.06 9.84
CA PHE A 3 -3.01 3.96 8.39
C PHE A 3 -3.26 2.51 7.98
N LEU A 4 -4.25 2.27 7.11
CA LEU A 4 -4.62 0.93 6.64
C LEU A 4 -4.09 0.65 5.24
N MET A 5 -4.08 1.65 4.37
CA MET A 5 -3.55 1.56 3.01
C MET A 5 -2.82 2.85 2.64
N SER A 6 -1.75 2.67 1.86
CA SER A 6 -0.95 3.76 1.31
C SER A 6 -0.61 3.48 -0.15
N THR A 7 -0.32 4.53 -0.89
CA THR A 7 0.22 4.42 -2.25
C THR A 7 1.63 3.81 -2.24
N SER A 8 2.18 3.61 -3.45
CA SER A 8 3.52 3.05 -3.64
C SER A 8 4.63 4.00 -3.14
N PRO A 9 5.89 3.53 -3.12
CA PRO A 9 7.06 4.38 -2.84
C PRO A 9 7.33 5.45 -3.91
N TYR A 10 6.69 5.37 -5.07
CA TYR A 10 6.84 6.30 -6.19
C TYR A 10 5.47 6.93 -6.48
N SER A 11 5.16 7.99 -5.74
CA SER A 11 3.86 8.66 -5.80
C SER A 11 4.01 10.17 -5.98
N ARG A 12 2.96 10.81 -6.48
CA ARG A 12 2.83 12.26 -6.58
C ARG A 12 1.40 12.68 -6.34
N ARG A 13 1.18 13.88 -5.80
CA ARG A 13 -0.15 14.48 -5.74
C ARG A 13 -0.32 15.47 -6.89
N LEU A 14 -1.49 15.42 -7.50
CA LEU A 14 -1.90 16.39 -8.50
C LEU A 14 -3.06 17.20 -7.91
N ASN A 15 -2.93 18.53 -7.93
CA ASN A 15 -3.98 19.42 -7.42
C ASN A 15 -5.06 19.59 -8.49
N ALA A 16 -6.33 19.51 -8.09
CA ALA A 16 -7.45 19.72 -8.98
C ALA A 16 -7.57 21.20 -9.40
N PRO A 17 -8.02 21.49 -10.64
CA PRO A 17 -8.41 20.54 -11.70
C PRO A 17 -7.20 19.92 -12.41
N VAL A 18 -7.27 18.62 -12.72
CA VAL A 18 -6.22 17.90 -13.46
C VAL A 18 -6.78 17.50 -14.83
N TYR A 19 -6.06 17.81 -15.91
CA TYR A 19 -6.40 17.32 -17.24
C TYR A 19 -5.81 15.92 -17.43
N ILE A 20 -6.66 14.92 -17.64
CA ILE A 20 -6.25 13.53 -17.87
C ILE A 20 -6.31 13.27 -19.38
N ASN A 21 -5.15 13.03 -19.99
CA ASN A 21 -5.02 12.60 -21.38
C ASN A 21 -4.42 11.20 -21.41
N LEU A 22 -4.98 10.30 -22.24
CA LEU A 22 -4.47 8.94 -22.40
C LEU A 22 -3.09 8.88 -23.05
N ASN A 23 -2.66 9.94 -23.75
CA ASN A 23 -1.30 10.04 -24.29
C ASN A 23 -0.21 9.94 -23.20
N ILE A 24 -0.55 10.14 -21.92
CA ILE A 24 0.38 9.93 -20.79
C ILE A 24 0.84 8.48 -20.66
N LEU A 25 0.13 7.52 -21.27
CA LEU A 25 0.53 6.10 -21.27
C LEU A 25 1.72 5.83 -22.21
N ASP A 26 1.95 6.70 -23.20
CA ASP A 26 3.04 6.57 -24.17
C ASP A 26 4.32 7.32 -23.73
N GLU A 27 4.21 8.21 -22.73
CA GLU A 27 5.35 8.96 -22.20
C GLU A 27 6.01 8.24 -21.04
N GLU A 28 7.34 8.09 -21.09
CA GLU A 28 8.08 7.57 -19.94
C GLU A 28 7.96 8.54 -18.75
N PRO A 29 7.48 8.07 -17.58
CA PRO A 29 7.30 8.93 -16.42
C PRO A 29 8.66 9.43 -15.89
N ASP A 30 8.81 10.75 -15.79
CA ASP A 30 9.99 11.35 -15.15
C ASP A 30 10.00 11.05 -13.65
N GLU A 31 10.97 10.25 -13.22
CA GLU A 31 11.15 9.83 -11.82
C GLU A 31 11.21 11.03 -10.84
N LYS A 32 11.70 12.19 -11.29
CA LYS A 32 11.77 13.41 -10.46
C LYS A 32 10.41 13.95 -10.09
N GLN A 33 9.36 13.61 -10.85
CA GLN A 33 8.00 14.03 -10.57
C GLN A 33 7.34 13.21 -9.45
N PHE A 34 7.92 12.07 -9.05
CA PHE A 34 7.41 11.19 -8.00
C PHE A 34 8.16 11.44 -6.69
N ASN A 35 7.89 12.61 -6.09
CA ASN A 35 8.57 13.12 -4.90
C ASN A 35 7.92 12.70 -3.57
N GLU A 36 6.77 12.00 -3.61
CA GLU A 36 6.07 11.53 -2.42
C GLU A 36 6.08 10.00 -2.32
N LYS A 37 5.97 9.50 -1.08
CA LYS A 37 5.97 8.07 -0.79
C LYS A 37 4.85 7.73 0.17
N TYR A 38 4.22 6.57 -0.03
CA TYR A 38 3.26 5.99 0.91
C TYR A 38 2.16 6.98 1.34
N ILE A 39 1.56 7.66 0.37
CA ILE A 39 0.48 8.61 0.62
C ILE A 39 -0.71 7.81 1.18
N PRO A 40 -1.23 8.15 2.37
CA PRO A 40 -2.30 7.36 2.99
C PRO A 40 -3.62 7.54 2.24
N VAL A 41 -4.21 6.43 1.80
CA VAL A 41 -5.50 6.39 1.07
C VAL A 41 -6.62 5.73 1.87
N ALA A 42 -6.29 5.02 2.96
CA ALA A 42 -7.27 4.54 3.92
C ALA A 42 -6.76 4.66 5.36
N VAL A 43 -7.66 5.04 6.26
CA VAL A 43 -7.34 5.37 7.65
C VAL A 43 -8.42 4.85 8.60
N LEU A 44 -7.99 4.21 9.69
CA LEU A 44 -8.80 3.94 10.87
C LEU A 44 -8.67 5.08 11.90
N LEU A 45 -9.81 5.61 12.31
CA LEU A 45 -9.97 6.65 13.32
C LEU A 45 -10.73 6.05 14.50
N GLU A 46 -10.25 6.28 15.71
CA GLU A 46 -10.86 5.74 16.93
C GLU A 46 -10.92 6.82 18.00
N GLY A 47 -11.98 6.80 18.80
CA GLY A 47 -12.19 7.72 19.91
C GLY A 47 -13.59 8.33 19.92
N SER A 48 -13.70 9.55 20.43
CA SER A 48 -14.95 10.31 20.46
C SER A 48 -14.97 11.36 19.36
N PHE A 49 -16.01 11.34 18.53
CA PHE A 49 -16.17 12.25 17.41
C PHE A 49 -17.11 13.39 17.79
N LYS A 50 -16.74 14.61 17.35
CA LYS A 50 -17.59 15.80 17.48
C LYS A 50 -18.79 15.67 16.55
N SER A 51 -19.99 15.90 17.07
CA SER A 51 -21.21 15.88 16.29
C SER A 51 -21.24 17.00 15.25
N LEU A 52 -21.71 16.69 14.04
CA LEU A 52 -21.94 17.68 12.97
C LEU A 52 -22.92 18.78 13.41
N TYR A 53 -23.87 18.44 14.31
CA TYR A 53 -24.91 19.33 14.79
C TYR A 53 -24.48 20.19 15.98
N ARG A 54 -23.23 20.04 16.46
CA ARG A 54 -22.68 20.90 17.51
C ARG A 54 -22.76 22.37 17.05
N ASN A 55 -23.35 23.21 17.89
CA ASN A 55 -23.59 24.63 17.65
C ASN A 55 -24.51 24.95 16.44
N ARG A 56 -25.22 23.95 15.90
CA ARG A 56 -26.19 24.12 14.79
C ARG A 56 -27.63 23.84 15.20
N MET A 57 -27.84 23.34 16.41
CA MET A 57 -29.16 23.03 16.96
C MET A 57 -29.76 24.23 17.68
N SER A 58 -31.06 24.45 17.49
CA SER A 58 -31.80 25.43 18.28
C SER A 58 -31.92 24.97 19.74
N ARG A 59 -32.01 25.92 20.68
CA ARG A 59 -32.13 25.62 22.13
C ARG A 59 -33.33 24.73 22.46
N ALA A 60 -34.42 24.84 21.70
CA ALA A 60 -35.62 24.01 21.85
C ALA A 60 -35.36 22.54 21.47
N LEU A 61 -34.53 22.28 20.45
CA LEU A 61 -34.21 20.92 19.99
C LEU A 61 -33.08 20.28 20.82
N ALA A 62 -32.14 21.09 21.33
CA ALA A 62 -31.04 20.59 22.16
C ALA A 62 -31.49 20.03 23.52
N GLY A 63 -32.59 20.55 24.10
CA GLY A 63 -33.16 20.09 25.36
C GLY A 63 -34.22 18.98 25.23
N SER A 64 -34.59 18.61 24.00
CA SER A 64 -35.59 17.56 23.75
C SER A 64 -35.04 16.18 24.12
N LYS A 65 -35.78 15.45 24.98
CA LYS A 65 -35.47 14.05 25.31
C LYS A 65 -35.63 13.11 24.11
N GLU A 66 -36.49 13.45 23.14
CA GLU A 66 -36.72 12.64 21.93
C GLU A 66 -35.52 12.68 20.97
N ILE A 67 -34.88 13.85 20.85
CA ILE A 67 -33.73 14.03 19.95
C ILE A 67 -32.45 13.45 20.58
N ALA A 68 -32.38 13.40 21.92
CA ALA A 68 -31.27 12.82 22.67
C ALA A 68 -29.90 13.27 22.15
N PHE A 69 -29.77 14.58 21.91
CA PHE A 69 -28.60 15.16 21.27
C PHE A 69 -27.32 14.85 22.06
N LYS A 70 -26.29 14.46 21.31
CA LYS A 70 -24.95 14.26 21.85
C LYS A 70 -23.97 15.15 21.11
N GLU A 71 -23.30 16.02 21.85
CA GLU A 71 -22.25 16.88 21.32
C GLU A 71 -21.02 16.08 20.88
N TYR A 72 -20.77 14.97 21.57
CA TYR A 72 -19.71 14.01 21.28
C TYR A 72 -20.27 12.58 21.23
N SER A 73 -19.74 11.75 20.32
CA SER A 73 -20.08 10.34 20.28
C SER A 73 -19.54 9.59 21.51
N LYS A 74 -20.17 8.45 21.83
CA LYS A 74 -19.51 7.42 22.61
C LYS A 74 -18.20 7.01 21.91
N PRO A 75 -17.19 6.48 22.64
CA PRO A 75 -16.00 5.93 22.02
C PRO A 75 -16.38 4.93 20.93
N THR A 76 -15.92 5.18 19.71
CA THR A 76 -16.27 4.40 18.51
C THR A 76 -15.13 4.49 17.50
N SER A 77 -15.27 3.73 16.42
CA SER A 77 -14.24 3.60 15.38
C SER A 77 -14.87 3.90 14.02
N MET A 78 -14.09 4.51 13.13
CA MET A 78 -14.49 4.90 11.78
C MET A 78 -13.34 4.62 10.82
N ILE A 79 -13.65 4.00 9.68
CA ILE A 79 -12.69 3.82 8.59
C ILE A 79 -13.05 4.79 7.47
N VAL A 80 -12.06 5.55 7.00
CA VAL A 80 -12.18 6.50 5.90
C VAL A 80 -11.30 6.01 4.76
N ILE A 81 -11.89 5.85 3.57
CA ILE A 81 -11.20 5.45 2.34
C ILE A 81 -11.39 6.58 1.32
N ALA A 82 -10.31 6.93 0.61
CA ALA A 82 -10.29 8.05 -0.33
C ALA A 82 -11.07 7.80 -1.62
N ASP A 83 -11.27 6.52 -1.99
CA ASP A 83 -11.94 6.10 -3.22
C ASP A 83 -13.22 5.31 -2.90
N GLY A 84 -14.33 5.69 -3.55
CA GLY A 84 -15.62 5.04 -3.42
C GLY A 84 -15.78 3.78 -4.28
N ASP A 85 -14.99 3.62 -5.34
CA ASP A 85 -15.08 2.46 -6.24
C ASP A 85 -14.43 1.20 -5.63
N VAL A 86 -13.75 1.32 -4.48
CA VAL A 86 -13.09 0.19 -3.78
C VAL A 86 -14.05 -0.96 -3.43
N ILE A 87 -15.34 -0.66 -3.24
CA ILE A 87 -16.40 -1.63 -2.92
C ILE A 87 -17.22 -2.08 -4.13
N ARG A 88 -16.91 -1.55 -5.33
CA ARG A 88 -17.71 -1.78 -6.54
C ARG A 88 -17.28 -3.08 -7.22
N ASN A 89 -18.26 -3.94 -7.52
CA ASN A 89 -18.06 -5.07 -8.40
C ASN A 89 -18.01 -4.61 -9.86
N GLN A 90 -17.02 -5.08 -10.62
CA GLN A 90 -17.03 -4.96 -12.08
C GLN A 90 -18.17 -5.82 -12.66
N PHE A 91 -18.74 -5.41 -13.79
CA PHE A 91 -19.82 -6.13 -14.46
C PHE A 91 -19.35 -6.61 -15.83
N HIS A 92 -19.48 -7.91 -16.07
CA HIS A 92 -19.11 -8.51 -17.34
C HIS A 92 -20.23 -8.31 -18.37
N TYR A 93 -20.24 -7.18 -19.08
CA TYR A 93 -21.33 -6.81 -19.98
C TYR A 93 -21.69 -7.89 -21.02
N SER A 94 -20.70 -8.56 -21.61
CA SER A 94 -20.96 -9.58 -22.65
C SER A 94 -21.63 -10.85 -22.13
N GLN A 95 -21.48 -11.20 -20.84
CA GLN A 95 -22.04 -12.43 -20.26
C GLN A 95 -23.12 -12.15 -19.21
N GLY A 96 -23.33 -10.88 -18.84
CA GLY A 96 -24.47 -10.45 -18.05
C GLY A 96 -24.39 -10.75 -16.54
N TYR A 97 -23.20 -10.93 -15.96
CA TYR A 97 -23.04 -11.18 -14.52
C TYR A 97 -21.99 -10.27 -13.85
N PRO A 98 -22.14 -10.01 -12.54
CA PRO A 98 -21.15 -9.28 -11.77
C PRO A 98 -19.94 -10.16 -11.43
N LEU A 99 -18.75 -9.59 -11.55
CA LEU A 99 -17.50 -10.23 -11.17
C LEU A 99 -17.28 -10.15 -9.65
N PRO A 100 -16.50 -11.07 -9.06
CA PRO A 100 -16.13 -11.00 -7.65
C PRO A 100 -15.49 -9.65 -7.29
N LEU A 101 -15.71 -9.19 -6.05
CA LEU A 101 -15.16 -7.89 -5.60
C LEU A 101 -13.64 -7.95 -5.59
N GLY A 102 -13.00 -7.03 -6.30
CA GLY A 102 -11.54 -6.98 -6.47
C GLY A 102 -11.04 -7.74 -7.70
N TYR A 103 -11.89 -8.42 -8.46
CA TYR A 103 -11.47 -8.97 -9.74
C TYR A 103 -11.47 -7.89 -10.82
N ASP A 104 -10.37 -7.78 -11.57
CA ASP A 104 -10.26 -6.88 -12.72
C ASP A 104 -10.26 -7.64 -14.04
N GLN A 105 -11.26 -7.39 -14.88
CA GLN A 105 -11.45 -8.11 -16.15
C GLN A 105 -10.38 -7.81 -17.20
N TYR A 106 -9.71 -6.65 -17.11
CA TYR A 106 -8.73 -6.23 -18.11
C TYR A 106 -7.35 -6.84 -17.84
N THR A 107 -6.96 -6.93 -16.57
CA THR A 107 -5.70 -7.54 -16.13
C THR A 107 -5.85 -9.02 -15.82
N GLY A 108 -7.07 -9.48 -15.53
CA GLY A 108 -7.36 -10.85 -15.08
C GLY A 108 -6.94 -11.12 -13.64
N GLU A 109 -6.53 -10.09 -12.90
CA GLU A 109 -6.00 -10.21 -11.54
C GLU A 109 -7.09 -10.11 -10.46
N MET A 110 -6.84 -10.77 -9.32
CA MET A 110 -7.70 -10.72 -8.15
C MET A 110 -7.04 -9.91 -7.04
N PHE A 111 -7.53 -8.69 -6.81
CA PHE A 111 -7.07 -7.80 -5.76
C PHE A 111 -7.68 -8.10 -4.38
N GLY A 112 -7.05 -7.55 -3.35
CA GLY A 112 -7.43 -7.74 -1.94
C GLY A 112 -8.70 -7.00 -1.48
N ASN A 113 -9.45 -6.33 -2.36
CA ASN A 113 -10.58 -5.48 -1.99
C ASN A 113 -11.62 -6.20 -1.15
N LYS A 114 -12.06 -7.40 -1.58
CA LYS A 114 -13.03 -8.20 -0.82
C LYS A 114 -12.55 -8.48 0.61
N ARG A 115 -11.29 -8.87 0.76
CA ARG A 115 -10.69 -9.18 2.08
C ARG A 115 -10.60 -7.94 2.95
N LEU A 116 -10.20 -6.80 2.37
CA LEU A 116 -10.14 -5.52 3.06
C LEU A 116 -11.51 -5.13 3.64
N ILE A 117 -12.56 -5.19 2.83
CA ILE A 117 -13.91 -4.76 3.24
C ILE A 117 -14.50 -5.69 4.28
N LEU A 118 -14.34 -7.00 4.14
CA LEU A 118 -14.77 -7.96 5.16
C LEU A 118 -14.06 -7.72 6.49
N ASN A 119 -12.74 -7.53 6.46
CA ASN A 119 -11.97 -7.24 7.68
C ASN A 119 -12.37 -5.89 8.31
N ALA A 120 -12.67 -4.88 7.48
CA ALA A 120 -13.14 -3.58 7.95
C ALA A 120 -14.50 -3.68 8.66
N ILE A 121 -15.45 -4.41 8.08
CA ILE A 121 -16.78 -4.65 8.68
C ILE A 121 -16.62 -5.45 9.98
N ASP A 122 -15.88 -6.55 9.94
CA ASP A 122 -15.65 -7.41 11.11
C ASP A 122 -15.03 -6.61 12.26
N TYR A 123 -14.06 -5.74 11.96
CA TYR A 123 -13.42 -4.86 12.93
C TYR A 123 -14.41 -3.86 13.54
N LEU A 124 -15.24 -3.21 12.71
CA LEU A 124 -16.18 -2.18 13.17
C LEU A 124 -17.35 -2.76 13.97
N VAL A 125 -17.73 -4.02 13.72
CA VAL A 125 -18.83 -4.71 14.42
C VAL A 125 -18.36 -5.43 15.68
N SER A 126 -17.29 -6.23 15.57
CA SER A 126 -16.88 -7.17 16.63
C SER A 126 -15.62 -6.73 17.40
N GLY A 127 -14.94 -5.67 16.96
CA GLY A 127 -13.70 -5.17 17.56
C GLY A 127 -12.46 -5.97 17.18
N SER A 128 -11.31 -5.60 17.77
CA SER A 128 -9.96 -6.03 17.34
C SER A 128 -9.59 -7.48 17.64
N LYS A 129 -10.38 -8.23 18.43
CA LYS A 129 -9.97 -9.55 18.95
C LYS A 129 -9.98 -10.68 17.92
N ILE A 130 -10.64 -10.53 16.76
CA ILE A 130 -10.82 -11.61 15.77
C ILE A 130 -9.90 -11.46 14.54
N VAL A 131 -9.46 -10.24 14.22
CA VAL A 131 -8.75 -9.93 12.96
C VAL A 131 -7.31 -10.47 12.93
N THR A 132 -6.67 -10.64 14.10
CA THR A 132 -5.23 -10.97 14.20
C THR A 132 -4.87 -12.40 13.74
N ILE A 133 -5.85 -13.30 13.57
CA ILE A 133 -5.59 -14.73 13.32
C ILE A 133 -5.54 -15.06 11.82
N ARG A 134 -6.00 -14.16 10.93
CA ARG A 134 -6.06 -14.42 9.49
C ARG A 134 -4.79 -13.94 8.78
N GLU A 135 -3.87 -14.88 8.61
CA GLU A 135 -2.88 -14.98 7.53
C GLU A 135 -1.77 -13.90 7.49
N LYS A 136 -0.64 -14.24 8.11
CA LYS A 136 0.68 -13.72 7.73
C LYS A 136 1.06 -14.31 6.37
N ASN A 137 0.57 -13.73 5.29
CA ASN A 137 1.14 -13.98 3.97
C ASN A 137 2.48 -13.25 3.91
N VAL A 138 3.58 -14.01 3.94
CA VAL A 138 4.92 -13.48 3.71
C VAL A 138 5.05 -13.29 2.22
N GLU A 139 4.71 -12.09 1.74
CA GLU A 139 5.04 -11.71 0.38
C GLU A 139 6.57 -11.61 0.28
N THR A 140 7.16 -12.38 -0.63
CA THR A 140 8.57 -12.24 -0.98
C THR A 140 8.75 -10.85 -1.58
N PRO A 141 9.66 -10.01 -1.07
CA PRO A 141 9.89 -8.69 -1.65
C PRO A 141 10.28 -8.85 -3.12
N LEU A 142 9.49 -8.26 -4.00
CA LEU A 142 9.80 -8.20 -5.43
C LEU A 142 11.09 -7.39 -5.64
N LEU A 143 11.90 -7.82 -6.59
CA LEU A 143 13.13 -7.13 -6.96
C LEU A 143 12.77 -5.74 -7.48
N ASN A 144 13.36 -4.70 -6.89
CA ASN A 144 13.09 -3.32 -7.30
C ASN A 144 13.85 -3.00 -8.60
N GLU A 145 13.19 -3.14 -9.75
CA GLU A 145 13.78 -2.89 -11.06
C GLU A 145 14.18 -1.43 -11.28
N THR A 146 13.52 -0.47 -10.63
CA THR A 146 13.87 0.95 -10.76
C THR A 146 15.27 1.25 -10.20
N SER A 147 15.65 0.61 -9.10
CA SER A 147 17.00 0.74 -8.53
C SER A 147 18.08 0.12 -9.41
N LEU A 148 17.73 -0.82 -10.29
CA LEU A 148 18.67 -1.47 -11.21
C LEU A 148 18.98 -0.59 -12.40
N LYS A 149 17.99 0.15 -12.94
CA LYS A 149 18.19 1.03 -14.10
C LYS A 149 19.20 2.16 -13.85
N GLY A 150 19.14 2.78 -12.67
CA GLY A 150 20.04 3.91 -12.35
C GLY A 150 21.51 3.52 -12.18
N ASN A 151 21.80 2.25 -11.84
CA ASN A 151 23.14 1.77 -11.50
C ASN A 151 23.51 0.46 -12.22
N GLU A 152 22.88 0.18 -13.37
CA GLU A 152 23.02 -1.10 -14.06
C GLU A 152 24.50 -1.43 -14.37
N PHE A 153 25.26 -0.41 -14.77
CA PHE A 153 26.68 -0.55 -15.05
C PHE A 153 27.49 -1.00 -13.82
N ILE A 154 27.24 -0.41 -12.65
CA ILE A 154 27.92 -0.76 -11.40
C ILE A 154 27.56 -2.20 -11.00
N TRP A 155 26.27 -2.54 -11.03
CA TRP A 155 25.80 -3.88 -10.66
C TRP A 155 26.31 -4.96 -11.62
N ARG A 156 26.35 -4.66 -12.91
CA ARG A 156 26.92 -5.56 -13.93
C ARG A 156 28.42 -5.73 -13.76
N LEU A 157 29.15 -4.66 -13.42
CA LEU A 157 30.58 -4.71 -13.17
C LEU A 157 30.91 -5.51 -11.90
N VAL A 158 30.19 -5.28 -10.80
CA VAL A 158 30.35 -6.03 -9.55
C VAL A 158 30.08 -7.52 -9.79
N ASN A 159 28.94 -7.87 -10.39
CA ASN A 159 28.59 -9.28 -10.62
C ASN A 159 29.55 -9.98 -11.59
N SER A 160 30.15 -9.25 -12.54
CA SER A 160 31.10 -9.84 -13.49
C SER A 160 32.54 -9.89 -12.98
N ALA A 161 32.97 -8.92 -12.16
CA ALA A 161 34.36 -8.81 -11.72
C ALA A 161 34.64 -9.52 -10.38
N VAL A 162 33.64 -9.60 -9.49
CA VAL A 162 33.81 -10.23 -8.17
C VAL A 162 34.13 -11.73 -8.25
N PRO A 163 33.46 -12.57 -9.06
CA PRO A 163 33.76 -14.01 -9.08
C PRO A 163 35.19 -14.32 -9.53
N PRO A 164 35.73 -13.73 -10.61
CA PRO A 164 37.13 -13.90 -11.00
C PRO A 164 38.13 -13.41 -9.94
N LEU A 165 37.87 -12.24 -9.33
CA LEU A 165 38.72 -11.68 -8.27
C LEU A 165 38.82 -12.62 -7.07
N LEU A 166 37.72 -13.23 -6.65
CA LEU A 166 37.71 -14.21 -5.57
C LEU A 166 38.60 -15.41 -5.89
N VAL A 167 38.52 -15.95 -7.11
CA VAL A 167 39.35 -17.09 -7.55
C VAL A 167 40.83 -16.74 -7.51
N ILE A 168 41.22 -15.55 -7.98
CA ILE A 168 42.61 -15.08 -7.96
C ILE A 168 43.12 -14.95 -6.52
N ILE A 169 42.32 -14.35 -5.63
CA ILE A 169 42.66 -14.18 -4.21
C ILE A 169 42.87 -15.54 -3.54
N PHE A 170 41.96 -16.50 -3.74
CA PHE A 170 42.12 -17.86 -3.22
C PHE A 170 43.36 -18.56 -3.78
N GLY A 171 43.67 -18.36 -5.06
CA GLY A 171 44.89 -18.88 -5.69
C GLY A 171 46.17 -18.33 -5.05
N ILE A 172 46.24 -17.03 -4.79
CA ILE A 172 47.39 -16.39 -4.13
C ILE A 172 47.54 -16.89 -2.69
N ILE A 173 46.45 -16.94 -1.94
CA ILE A 173 46.44 -17.45 -0.56
C ILE A 173 46.94 -18.90 -0.54
N TYR A 174 46.48 -19.74 -1.46
CA TYR A 174 46.91 -21.13 -1.58
C TYR A 174 48.42 -21.25 -1.84
N ILE A 175 48.96 -20.47 -2.79
CA ILE A 175 50.40 -20.46 -3.10
C ILE A 175 51.22 -20.01 -1.89
N PHE A 176 50.75 -18.98 -1.17
CA PHE A 176 51.43 -18.46 0.01
C PHE A 176 51.48 -19.48 1.16
N ILE A 177 50.35 -20.15 1.43
CA ILE A 177 50.26 -21.25 2.41
C ILE A 177 51.17 -22.41 2.00
N ARG A 178 51.17 -22.79 0.71
CA ARG A 178 52.02 -23.87 0.19
C ARG A 178 53.50 -23.56 0.40
N LYS A 179 53.96 -22.35 0.06
CA LYS A 179 55.36 -21.94 0.29
C LYS A 179 55.75 -22.02 1.77
N LYS A 180 54.85 -21.64 2.68
CA LYS A 180 55.12 -21.65 4.13
C LYS A 180 55.14 -23.07 4.75
N ARG A 181 54.47 -24.05 4.13
CA ARG A 181 54.38 -25.44 4.61
C ARG A 181 55.39 -26.41 3.99
N TYR A 182 55.81 -26.18 2.74
CA TYR A 182 56.62 -27.15 1.97
C TYR A 182 58.00 -26.62 1.53
N THR A 183 58.36 -25.39 1.90
CA THR A 183 59.70 -24.81 1.66
C THR A 183 60.35 -24.42 2.98
N ALA A 184 60.31 -25.34 3.94
CA ALA A 184 61.19 -25.42 5.09
C ALA A 184 61.96 -26.74 4.99
#